data_AF-A0A7W8SS64-F1
#
_entry.id   AF-A0A7W8SS64-F1
#
_cell.length_a   1.000
_cell.length_b   1.000
_cell.length_c   1.000
_cell.angle_alpha   90.00
_cell.angle_beta   90.00
_cell.angle_gamma   90.00
#
_symmetry.space_group_name_H-M   'P 1'
#
loop_
_entity.id
_entity.type
_entity.pdbx_description
1 polymer ?
#
loop_
_entity_poly.entity_id
_entity_poly.type
_entity_poly.pdbx_seq_one_letter_code
_entity_poly.pdbx_strand_id
1 'polypeptide(L)'
;MSHRIGLRAFIMAACAALIASIVAACGSSSSSGGLQLTGQQQIRHVFVITLENENYATTFGANTKAPYLAQTLASQGALVQQYYGTGHVSLDNYISMISGQSPTNETDNDCMTYQDFKLTGMTSDGQAIGSGCVYPASVKTLPDQLKAAGYTWKGYEGDMGNDPSREAATCGHPTLNTTDLTQSAEAPSAAVPLGDQYATRHNPFMYFHSIIDSPDCGQHVVNLNNLQNDLQSVSTTANFNLITPNLCDDGHDAPCVNGQPGGLTSANTFLQKWVPIITASPAFQKDGLLIINFDESSYATVTQSASGEDLVFAGTTCCSQQPGPNLPSFPETSSLAYNGITINLTKSSYGGDQTGAVMISKFIKPGTVSSVPYNHYSMLKSIEDIFQLDHLGYAGQAGLVGFGSDIFTNL
;
A
#
# COMPACT_ATOMS: atom_id res chain seq x y z
N MET A 1 2.69 -90.19 -16.43
CA MET A 1 1.44 -90.19 -17.22
C MET A 1 1.35 -88.85 -17.93
N SER A 2 1.66 -88.83 -19.24
CA SER A 2 0.77 -88.42 -20.37
C SER A 2 0.26 -86.98 -20.28
N HIS A 3 0.28 -86.10 -21.29
CA HIS A 3 0.69 -86.03 -22.71
C HIS A 3 0.80 -84.51 -23.00
N ARG A 4 1.86 -83.97 -23.61
CA ARG A 4 2.10 -83.80 -25.06
C ARG A 4 1.16 -82.82 -25.81
N ILE A 5 1.81 -81.89 -26.55
CA ILE A 5 1.40 -81.23 -27.83
C ILE A 5 0.70 -79.86 -27.65
N GLY A 6 1.03 -78.78 -28.37
CA GLY A 6 1.75 -78.69 -29.64
C GLY A 6 2.19 -77.30 -30.09
N LEU A 7 3.03 -77.38 -31.13
CA LEU A 7 3.92 -76.46 -31.80
C LEU A 7 3.24 -75.80 -33.03
N ARG A 8 3.50 -74.51 -33.32
CA ARG A 8 3.49 -73.91 -34.68
C ARG A 8 4.48 -72.71 -34.69
N ALA A 9 5.72 -72.88 -35.18
CA ALA A 9 6.21 -72.71 -36.57
C ALA A 9 6.25 -71.23 -37.02
N PHE A 10 7.40 -70.54 -36.95
CA PHE A 10 8.50 -70.40 -37.95
C PHE A 10 8.17 -69.54 -39.19
N ILE A 11 8.96 -68.47 -39.41
CA ILE A 11 9.50 -67.88 -40.68
C ILE A 11 10.41 -66.70 -40.23
N MET A 12 11.75 -66.83 -40.26
CA MET A 12 12.70 -66.38 -41.32
C MET A 12 12.52 -64.92 -41.77
N ALA A 13 13.52 -64.09 -42.03
CA ALA A 13 14.97 -64.07 -41.82
C ALA A 13 15.41 -62.62 -42.15
N ALA A 14 16.57 -62.25 -41.63
CA ALA A 14 17.23 -60.94 -41.68
C ALA A 14 17.17 -60.16 -43.02
N CYS A 15 16.90 -58.85 -42.92
CA CYS A 15 17.52 -57.83 -43.77
C CYS A 15 18.46 -56.97 -42.93
N ALA A 16 19.63 -56.76 -43.52
CA ALA A 16 20.86 -56.28 -42.93
C ALA A 16 20.87 -54.81 -42.48
N ALA A 17 21.82 -54.56 -41.57
CA ALA A 17 22.79 -53.46 -41.60
C ALA A 17 22.56 -52.21 -40.70
N LEU A 18 23.59 -52.03 -39.87
CA LEU A 18 24.23 -50.77 -39.41
C LEU A 18 23.61 -49.96 -38.25
N ILE A 19 24.41 -49.90 -37.16
CA ILE A 19 24.68 -48.72 -36.29
C ILE A 19 23.56 -48.38 -35.29
N ALA A 20 23.74 -48.25 -33.97
CA ALA A 20 24.91 -48.27 -33.10
C ALA A 20 24.49 -48.61 -31.66
N SER A 21 25.45 -49.21 -30.97
CA SER A 21 25.69 -49.18 -29.53
C SER A 21 25.41 -47.82 -28.86
N ILE A 22 24.74 -47.87 -27.69
CA ILE A 22 25.05 -47.22 -26.40
C ILE A 22 23.74 -47.21 -25.60
N VAL A 23 23.58 -48.16 -24.67
CA VAL A 23 22.58 -48.05 -23.59
C VAL A 23 23.36 -47.78 -22.31
N ALA A 24 23.77 -46.53 -22.16
CA ALA A 24 24.28 -45.99 -20.91
C ALA A 24 23.80 -44.55 -20.79
N ALA A 25 23.20 -44.25 -19.63
CA ALA A 25 22.79 -42.94 -19.14
C ALA A 25 21.59 -42.26 -19.84
N CYS A 26 20.39 -42.55 -19.33
CA CYS A 26 19.29 -41.58 -19.24
C CYS A 26 18.67 -41.67 -17.84
N GLY A 27 19.48 -41.43 -16.81
CA GLY A 27 18.94 -40.94 -15.54
C GLY A 27 18.64 -39.47 -15.75
N SER A 28 17.42 -39.15 -16.17
CA SER A 28 16.94 -37.78 -16.28
C SER A 28 16.90 -37.19 -14.88
N SER A 29 18.01 -36.54 -14.51
CA SER A 29 18.04 -35.60 -13.41
C SER A 29 17.13 -34.47 -13.87
N SER A 30 15.88 -34.45 -13.40
CA SER A 30 15.04 -33.27 -13.45
C SER A 30 15.72 -32.24 -12.55
N SER A 31 16.67 -31.51 -13.12
CA SER A 31 17.11 -30.22 -12.61
C SER A 31 15.85 -29.38 -12.56
N SER A 32 15.34 -29.15 -11.36
CA SER A 32 14.50 -28.00 -11.05
C SER A 32 15.30 -26.77 -11.44
N GLY A 33 15.24 -26.38 -12.71
CA GLY A 33 15.71 -25.10 -13.18
C GLY A 33 14.88 -24.07 -12.44
N GLY A 34 15.40 -23.54 -11.34
CA GLY A 34 14.81 -22.38 -10.71
C GLY A 34 14.69 -21.31 -11.79
N LEU A 35 13.47 -20.86 -12.07
CA LEU A 35 13.23 -19.74 -12.97
C LEU A 35 14.16 -18.60 -12.53
N GLN A 36 15.10 -18.22 -13.39
CA GLN A 36 15.95 -17.08 -13.14
C GLN A 36 15.04 -15.85 -13.22
N LEU A 37 14.75 -15.24 -12.06
CA LEU A 37 13.96 -14.02 -11.99
C LEU A 37 14.68 -12.94 -12.81
N THR A 38 14.00 -12.39 -13.80
CA THR A 38 14.52 -11.29 -14.64
C THR A 38 13.77 -10.01 -14.31
N GLY A 39 14.45 -8.86 -14.34
CA GLY A 39 13.78 -7.57 -14.12
C GLY A 39 13.21 -7.42 -12.71
N GLN A 40 12.09 -6.71 -12.58
CA GLN A 40 11.54 -6.29 -11.28
C GLN A 40 11.08 -7.44 -10.40
N GLN A 41 10.85 -8.64 -10.96
CA GLN A 41 10.54 -9.85 -10.20
C GLN A 41 11.71 -10.31 -9.30
N GLN A 42 12.90 -9.72 -9.46
CA GLN A 42 14.01 -9.88 -8.50
C GLN A 42 13.73 -9.24 -7.15
N ILE A 43 12.79 -8.29 -7.05
CA ILE A 43 12.34 -7.70 -5.80
C ILE A 43 11.40 -8.68 -5.09
N ARG A 44 11.65 -8.95 -3.80
CA ARG A 44 10.86 -9.92 -3.02
C ARG A 44 10.37 -9.38 -1.67
N HIS A 45 10.85 -8.21 -1.27
CA HIS A 45 10.37 -7.49 -0.09
C HIS A 45 10.07 -6.04 -0.46
N VAL A 46 8.82 -5.64 -0.35
CA VAL A 46 8.35 -4.28 -0.56
C VAL A 46 7.97 -3.69 0.78
N PHE A 47 8.48 -2.49 1.05
CA PHE A 47 8.14 -1.66 2.20
C PHE A 47 7.50 -0.38 1.67
N VAL A 48 6.37 -0.01 2.22
CA VAL A 48 5.69 1.25 1.92
C VAL A 48 5.58 2.03 3.22
N ILE A 49 6.17 3.21 3.27
CA ILE A 49 5.90 4.21 4.32
C ILE A 49 5.01 5.26 3.69
N THR A 50 3.81 5.44 4.23
CA THR A 50 2.88 6.47 3.79
C THR A 50 2.85 7.59 4.82
N LEU A 51 3.15 8.80 4.33
CA LEU A 51 3.07 10.06 5.05
C LEU A 51 1.76 10.77 4.66
N GLU A 52 1.42 11.87 5.32
CA GLU A 52 0.10 12.50 5.15
C GLU A 52 0.16 13.94 4.61
N ASN A 53 -0.78 14.27 3.72
CA ASN A 53 -1.27 15.61 3.38
C ASN A 53 -0.22 16.69 3.05
N GLU A 54 0.79 16.38 2.24
CA GLU A 54 1.86 17.32 1.94
C GLU A 54 2.09 17.55 0.45
N ASN A 55 2.20 18.84 0.10
CA ASN A 55 2.41 19.27 -1.28
C ASN A 55 3.86 18.98 -1.72
N TYR A 56 4.05 18.54 -2.97
CA TYR A 56 5.39 18.36 -3.55
C TYR A 56 6.28 19.59 -3.38
N ALA A 57 5.74 20.79 -3.62
CA ALA A 57 6.47 22.05 -3.51
C ALA A 57 6.89 22.38 -2.06
N THR A 58 6.13 21.94 -1.06
CA THR A 58 6.46 22.10 0.36
C THR A 58 7.53 21.10 0.77
N THR A 59 7.32 19.82 0.44
CA THR A 59 8.19 18.71 0.84
C THR A 59 9.54 18.75 0.15
N PHE A 60 9.59 18.98 -1.16
CA PHE A 60 10.82 18.93 -1.96
C PHE A 60 11.35 20.31 -2.36
N GLY A 61 10.73 21.38 -1.85
CA GLY A 61 11.16 22.75 -2.06
C GLY A 61 12.37 23.17 -1.20
N ALA A 62 12.90 24.36 -1.49
CA ALA A 62 14.10 24.89 -0.83
C ALA A 62 13.95 25.09 0.70
N ASN A 63 12.72 25.25 1.19
CA ASN A 63 12.42 25.54 2.60
C ASN A 63 11.86 24.32 3.37
N THR A 64 12.01 23.12 2.81
CA THR A 64 11.50 21.88 3.40
C THR A 64 11.88 21.71 4.86
N LYS A 65 10.93 21.19 5.65
CA LYS A 65 11.17 20.74 7.04
C LYS A 65 11.56 19.26 7.11
N ALA A 66 11.55 18.57 5.97
CA ALA A 66 12.00 17.18 5.84
C ALA A 66 13.23 17.00 4.93
N PRO A 67 14.38 17.64 5.25
CA PRO A 67 15.58 17.54 4.43
C PRO A 67 16.13 16.10 4.31
N TYR A 68 15.83 15.22 5.27
CA TYR A 68 16.22 13.82 5.16
C TYR A 68 15.51 13.14 3.98
N LEU A 69 14.19 13.31 3.85
CA LEU A 69 13.44 12.81 2.69
C LEU A 69 13.85 13.54 1.41
N ALA A 70 13.76 14.87 1.43
CA ALA A 70 13.85 15.71 0.25
C ALA A 70 15.24 15.76 -0.39
N GLN A 71 16.30 15.55 0.39
CA GLN A 71 17.68 15.69 -0.07
C GLN A 71 18.43 14.38 0.11
N THR A 72 18.42 13.82 1.33
CA THR A 72 19.24 12.65 1.65
C THR A 72 18.72 11.41 0.93
N LEU A 73 17.47 11.03 1.16
CA LEU A 73 16.87 9.83 0.56
C LEU A 73 16.69 10.00 -0.95
N ALA A 74 16.25 11.17 -1.42
CA ALA A 74 16.17 11.48 -2.84
C ALA A 74 17.52 11.29 -3.56
N SER A 75 18.65 11.65 -2.94
CA SER A 75 19.99 11.43 -3.52
C SER A 75 20.44 9.96 -3.48
N GLN A 76 19.87 9.13 -2.60
CA GLN A 76 20.24 7.73 -2.42
C GLN A 76 19.46 6.77 -3.32
N GLY A 77 18.30 7.19 -3.85
CA GLY A 77 17.47 6.37 -4.72
C GLY A 77 16.87 7.17 -5.88
N ALA A 78 15.56 7.03 -6.06
CA ALA A 78 14.78 7.75 -7.08
C ALA A 78 13.87 8.79 -6.43
N LEU A 79 13.91 10.03 -6.92
CA LEU A 79 12.86 11.03 -6.70
C LEU A 79 11.82 10.92 -7.81
N VAL A 80 10.58 10.62 -7.45
CA VAL A 80 9.44 10.63 -8.35
C VAL A 80 8.74 11.97 -8.20
N GLN A 81 8.98 12.87 -9.16
CA GLN A 81 8.47 14.25 -9.07
C GLN A 81 6.96 14.28 -9.27
N GLN A 82 6.46 13.49 -10.22
CA GLN A 82 5.07 13.49 -10.65
C GLN A 82 4.29 12.34 -9.98
N TYR A 83 4.40 12.20 -8.66
CA TYR A 83 3.56 11.27 -7.89
C TYR A 83 2.34 12.00 -7.33
N TYR A 84 1.17 11.38 -7.41
CA TYR A 84 -0.12 11.96 -7.05
C TYR A 84 -0.92 11.06 -6.10
N GLY A 85 -1.69 11.70 -5.23
CA GLY A 85 -2.79 11.02 -4.54
C GLY A 85 -3.91 10.63 -5.51
N THR A 86 -4.76 9.71 -5.08
CA THR A 86 -5.96 9.23 -5.81
C THR A 86 -7.27 9.78 -5.27
N GLY A 87 -7.28 10.45 -4.13
CA GLY A 87 -8.42 11.14 -3.53
C GLY A 87 -7.95 12.29 -2.64
N HIS A 88 -8.88 12.96 -1.97
CA HIS A 88 -8.57 14.21 -1.22
C HIS A 88 -8.68 14.11 0.29
N VAL A 89 -8.94 12.91 0.78
CA VAL A 89 -8.96 12.62 2.21
C VAL A 89 -8.30 11.28 2.42
N SER A 90 -7.60 11.10 3.54
CA SER A 90 -6.66 10.01 3.75
C SER A 90 -7.22 8.63 3.38
N LEU A 91 -8.41 8.26 3.91
CA LEU A 91 -8.88 6.87 3.84
C LEU A 91 -8.99 6.31 2.43
N ASP A 92 -9.48 7.09 1.48
CA ASP A 92 -9.70 6.59 0.12
C ASP A 92 -8.38 6.31 -0.62
N ASN A 93 -7.30 7.01 -0.25
CA ASN A 93 -5.96 6.83 -0.75
C ASN A 93 -5.37 5.52 -0.26
N TYR A 94 -5.45 5.27 1.05
CA TYR A 94 -5.03 4.00 1.64
C TYR A 94 -5.79 2.81 1.05
N ILE A 95 -7.12 2.92 0.88
CA ILE A 95 -7.93 1.88 0.23
C ILE A 95 -7.47 1.64 -1.21
N SER A 96 -7.22 2.71 -1.96
CA SER A 96 -6.73 2.64 -3.34
C SER A 96 -5.39 1.90 -3.44
N MET A 97 -4.47 2.13 -2.49
CA MET A 97 -3.14 1.51 -2.46
C MET A 97 -3.16 -0.02 -2.33
N ILE A 98 -4.18 -0.62 -1.71
CA ILE A 98 -4.23 -2.08 -1.49
C ILE A 98 -5.34 -2.81 -2.24
N SER A 99 -6.29 -2.11 -2.86
CA SER A 99 -7.47 -2.75 -3.48
C SER A 99 -7.81 -2.25 -4.88
N GLY A 100 -7.21 -1.13 -5.29
CA GLY A 100 -7.55 -0.47 -6.55
C GLY A 100 -8.99 0.04 -6.59
N GLN A 101 -9.71 0.07 -5.45
CA GLN A 101 -11.04 0.64 -5.37
C GLN A 101 -10.96 2.16 -5.39
N SER A 102 -11.90 2.78 -6.09
CA SER A 102 -12.15 4.21 -6.08
C SER A 102 -13.07 4.59 -4.92
N PRO A 103 -13.11 5.88 -4.54
CA PRO A 103 -13.80 6.27 -3.33
C PRO A 103 -15.32 6.09 -3.41
N THR A 104 -15.93 5.89 -2.25
CA THR A 104 -17.34 6.16 -1.95
C THR A 104 -17.47 7.52 -1.28
N ASN A 105 -18.70 8.03 -1.16
CA ASN A 105 -18.97 9.21 -0.36
C ASN A 105 -18.46 9.05 1.09
N GLU A 106 -18.52 7.85 1.67
CA GLU A 106 -18.06 7.61 3.03
C GLU A 106 -16.54 7.55 3.14
N THR A 107 -15.85 6.86 2.23
CA THR A 107 -14.39 6.76 2.26
C THR A 107 -13.73 8.08 1.86
N ASP A 108 -14.36 8.85 0.97
CA ASP A 108 -14.00 10.24 0.64
C ASP A 108 -14.38 11.22 1.78
N ASN A 109 -14.81 10.73 2.95
CA ASN A 109 -14.99 11.55 4.15
C ASN A 109 -14.49 10.78 5.40
N ASP A 110 -13.40 10.02 5.22
CA ASP A 110 -12.70 9.21 6.24
C ASP A 110 -13.55 8.22 7.04
N CYS A 111 -14.74 7.92 6.56
CA CYS A 111 -15.70 7.04 7.20
C CYS A 111 -15.90 7.30 8.71
N MET A 112 -16.30 8.53 9.05
CA MET A 112 -16.58 8.97 10.44
C MET A 112 -17.45 7.99 11.25
N THR A 113 -18.35 7.26 10.58
CA THR A 113 -19.05 6.10 11.14
C THR A 113 -18.55 4.86 10.42
N TYR A 114 -17.81 4.01 11.13
CA TYR A 114 -17.19 2.81 10.59
C TYR A 114 -18.26 1.77 10.26
N GLN A 115 -18.74 1.76 9.01
CA GLN A 115 -19.97 1.07 8.61
C GLN A 115 -19.78 0.10 7.43
N ASP A 116 -20.58 -0.96 7.44
CA ASP A 116 -20.59 -1.98 6.39
C ASP A 116 -20.86 -1.36 5.02
N PHE A 117 -20.08 -1.77 4.02
CA PHE A 117 -20.35 -1.46 2.63
C PHE A 117 -21.53 -2.26 2.12
N LYS A 118 -22.57 -1.56 1.68
CA LYS A 118 -23.78 -2.13 1.07
C LYS A 118 -23.55 -2.34 -0.42
N LEU A 119 -23.03 -3.51 -0.77
CA LEU A 119 -22.73 -3.87 -2.16
C LEU A 119 -24.02 -4.06 -2.99
N THR A 120 -24.10 -3.33 -4.09
CA THR A 120 -25.23 -3.37 -5.04
C THR A 120 -24.84 -3.88 -6.43
N GLY A 121 -23.53 -3.86 -6.74
CA GLY A 121 -23.01 -4.38 -8.00
C GLY A 121 -21.49 -4.24 -8.08
N MET A 122 -20.94 -4.65 -9.22
CA MET A 122 -19.53 -4.45 -9.57
C MET A 122 -19.46 -3.93 -11.01
N THR A 123 -18.57 -3.00 -11.30
CA THR A 123 -18.23 -2.62 -12.67
C THR A 123 -17.38 -3.72 -13.33
N SER A 124 -17.22 -3.66 -14.66
CA SER A 124 -16.42 -4.65 -15.40
C SER A 124 -14.92 -4.60 -15.09
N ASP A 125 -14.43 -3.46 -14.64
CA ASP A 125 -13.06 -3.22 -14.18
C ASP A 125 -12.91 -3.39 -12.65
N GLY A 126 -13.90 -4.00 -12.00
CA GLY A 126 -13.76 -4.47 -10.62
C GLY A 126 -13.98 -3.41 -9.53
N GLN A 127 -14.63 -2.29 -9.82
CA GLN A 127 -15.07 -1.32 -8.83
C GLN A 127 -16.37 -1.78 -8.17
N ALA A 128 -16.41 -1.80 -6.85
CA ALA A 128 -17.62 -2.05 -6.07
C ALA A 128 -18.60 -0.88 -6.23
N ILE A 129 -19.87 -1.19 -6.49
CA ILE A 129 -20.94 -0.20 -6.60
C ILE A 129 -21.79 -0.28 -5.33
N GLY A 130 -21.89 0.81 -4.58
CA GLY A 130 -22.62 0.86 -3.32
C GLY A 130 -22.24 2.04 -2.45
N SER A 131 -22.48 1.90 -1.14
CA SER A 131 -22.19 2.92 -0.13
C SER A 131 -21.70 2.28 1.16
N GLY A 132 -20.93 3.00 1.96
CA GLY A 132 -20.24 2.52 3.16
C GLY A 132 -18.75 2.33 2.92
N CYS A 133 -18.03 1.86 3.94
CA CYS A 133 -16.56 1.84 3.88
C CYS A 133 -15.93 0.50 4.22
N VAL A 134 -16.62 -0.42 4.90
CA VAL A 134 -16.09 -1.75 5.19
C VAL A 134 -16.55 -2.74 4.12
N TYR A 135 -15.70 -3.01 3.15
CA TYR A 135 -16.01 -3.80 1.96
C TYR A 135 -16.22 -5.28 2.29
N PRO A 136 -17.19 -5.96 1.64
CA PRO A 136 -17.40 -7.39 1.84
C PRO A 136 -16.21 -8.20 1.32
N ALA A 137 -15.98 -9.40 1.86
CA ALA A 137 -14.84 -10.28 1.51
C ALA A 137 -14.78 -10.73 0.03
N SER A 138 -15.84 -10.44 -0.75
CA SER A 138 -15.85 -10.62 -2.20
C SER A 138 -15.02 -9.58 -2.94
N VAL A 139 -14.81 -8.39 -2.37
CA VAL A 139 -13.91 -7.37 -2.90
C VAL A 139 -12.49 -7.73 -2.46
N LYS A 140 -11.59 -7.93 -3.42
CA LYS A 140 -10.25 -8.46 -3.17
C LYS A 140 -9.23 -7.36 -2.94
N THR A 141 -8.25 -7.70 -2.13
CA THR A 141 -7.13 -6.83 -1.75
C THR A 141 -5.79 -7.48 -2.14
N LEU A 142 -4.73 -6.69 -2.16
CA LEU A 142 -3.36 -7.15 -2.35
C LEU A 142 -2.99 -8.24 -1.30
N PRO A 143 -3.29 -8.09 0.00
CA PRO A 143 -3.22 -9.17 0.98
C PRO A 143 -3.85 -10.49 0.54
N ASP A 144 -5.06 -10.47 -0.04
CA ASP A 144 -5.74 -11.67 -0.53
C ASP A 144 -4.93 -12.34 -1.66
N GLN A 145 -4.43 -11.55 -2.61
CA GLN A 145 -3.63 -12.05 -3.73
C GLN A 145 -2.27 -12.59 -3.28
N LEU A 146 -1.59 -11.87 -2.37
CA LEU A 146 -0.31 -12.30 -1.80
C LEU A 146 -0.47 -13.63 -1.08
N LYS A 147 -1.47 -13.76 -0.21
CA LYS A 147 -1.79 -15.00 0.51
C LYS A 147 -2.07 -16.15 -0.46
N ALA A 148 -2.87 -15.90 -1.50
CA ALA A 148 -3.18 -16.90 -2.53
C ALA A 148 -1.94 -17.36 -3.32
N ALA A 149 -0.98 -16.45 -3.54
CA ALA A 149 0.29 -16.74 -4.21
C ALA A 149 1.39 -17.26 -3.27
N GLY A 150 1.12 -17.45 -1.97
CA GLY A 150 2.09 -17.94 -0.98
C GLY A 150 3.08 -16.89 -0.48
N TYR A 151 2.77 -15.61 -0.66
CA TYR A 151 3.50 -14.48 -0.09
C TYR A 151 2.92 -14.05 1.26
N THR A 152 3.78 -13.43 2.06
CA THR A 152 3.43 -12.88 3.37
C THR A 152 3.25 -11.38 3.31
N TRP A 153 2.42 -10.83 4.18
CA TRP A 153 2.19 -9.40 4.30
C TRP A 153 2.02 -8.99 5.77
N LYS A 154 2.30 -7.72 6.08
CA LYS A 154 2.04 -7.09 7.39
C LYS A 154 1.74 -5.60 7.27
N GLY A 155 0.93 -5.10 8.20
CA GLY A 155 0.69 -3.69 8.50
C GLY A 155 1.28 -3.32 9.86
N TYR A 156 1.92 -2.15 9.94
CA TYR A 156 2.61 -1.65 11.11
C TYR A 156 2.15 -0.23 11.41
N GLU A 157 1.28 -0.10 12.42
CA GLU A 157 0.56 1.14 12.69
C GLU A 157 1.10 1.83 13.93
N GLY A 158 1.44 3.11 13.81
CA GLY A 158 1.87 3.95 14.94
C GLY A 158 0.79 4.05 16.01
N ASP A 159 1.19 3.98 17.28
CA ASP A 159 0.34 4.09 18.47
C ASP A 159 -0.81 3.08 18.63
N MET A 160 -1.11 2.22 17.65
CA MET A 160 -2.21 1.25 17.72
C MET A 160 -2.21 0.48 19.04
N GLY A 161 -3.33 0.52 19.76
CA GLY A 161 -3.52 -0.20 21.01
C GLY A 161 -3.08 0.54 22.26
N ASN A 162 -2.70 1.81 22.17
CA ASN A 162 -2.35 2.60 23.34
C ASN A 162 -3.58 2.85 24.22
N ASP A 163 -4.76 3.04 23.62
CA ASP A 163 -6.05 3.06 24.32
C ASP A 163 -6.98 1.88 23.93
N PRO A 164 -7.03 0.81 24.74
CA PRO A 164 -7.96 -0.29 24.57
C PRO A 164 -9.45 0.08 24.56
N SER A 165 -9.81 1.31 24.97
CA SER A 165 -11.19 1.81 24.92
C SER A 165 -11.60 2.28 23.51
N ARG A 166 -10.63 2.61 22.66
CA ARG A 166 -10.83 3.05 21.28
C ARG A 166 -10.65 1.90 20.28
N GLU A 167 -9.63 1.07 20.46
CA GLU A 167 -9.36 -0.07 19.59
C GLU A 167 -8.54 -1.20 20.25
N ALA A 168 -8.49 -2.36 19.59
CA ALA A 168 -7.63 -3.47 20.03
C ALA A 168 -6.15 -3.24 19.67
N ALA A 169 -5.24 -3.84 20.44
CA ALA A 169 -3.78 -3.68 20.24
C ALA A 169 -3.20 -4.34 18.98
N THR A 170 -4.00 -5.13 18.29
CA THR A 170 -3.71 -5.73 16.98
C THR A 170 -5.02 -5.82 16.24
N CYS A 171 -5.02 -5.66 14.91
CA CYS A 171 -6.27 -5.52 14.16
C CYS A 171 -7.19 -4.46 14.79
N GLY A 172 -6.61 -3.32 15.20
CA GLY A 172 -7.34 -2.27 15.91
C GLY A 172 -8.26 -1.51 14.97
N HIS A 173 -9.57 -1.63 15.19
CA HIS A 173 -10.59 -0.87 14.46
C HIS A 173 -11.82 -0.64 15.35
N PRO A 174 -12.68 0.35 15.02
CA PRO A 174 -13.94 0.56 15.73
C PRO A 174 -14.89 -0.63 15.62
N THR A 175 -15.87 -0.68 16.50
CA THR A 175 -16.98 -1.64 16.33
C THR A 175 -17.79 -1.27 15.08
N LEU A 176 -18.18 -2.26 14.28
CA LEU A 176 -19.00 -2.03 13.09
C LEU A 176 -20.28 -1.25 13.41
N ASN A 177 -20.59 -0.31 12.54
CA ASN A 177 -21.71 0.62 12.58
C ASN A 177 -21.69 1.58 13.78
N THR A 178 -20.50 1.94 14.27
CA THR A 178 -20.31 2.94 15.34
C THR A 178 -19.42 4.09 14.89
N THR A 179 -19.46 5.20 15.62
CA THR A 179 -18.55 6.33 15.40
C THR A 179 -17.11 5.88 15.61
N ASP A 180 -16.24 6.23 14.67
CA ASP A 180 -14.81 5.98 14.80
C ASP A 180 -14.21 7.00 15.77
N LEU A 181 -13.83 6.54 16.96
CA LEU A 181 -13.20 7.37 17.99
C LEU A 181 -11.72 7.66 17.67
N THR A 182 -11.14 6.97 16.70
CA THR A 182 -9.76 7.19 16.24
C THR A 182 -9.63 8.35 15.24
N GLN A 183 -10.75 9.00 14.90
CA GLN A 183 -10.76 10.23 14.10
C GLN A 183 -10.12 11.43 14.80
N SER A 184 -9.79 11.32 16.08
CA SER A 184 -9.11 12.37 16.84
C SER A 184 -7.99 11.77 17.66
N ALA A 185 -6.86 12.47 17.68
CA ALA A 185 -5.73 12.17 18.54
C ALA A 185 -6.09 12.37 20.03
N GLU A 186 -5.62 11.47 20.89
CA GLU A 186 -5.77 11.57 22.35
C GLU A 186 -4.46 12.02 22.99
N ALA A 187 -4.52 13.11 23.75
CA ALA A 187 -3.38 13.61 24.50
C ALA A 187 -3.04 12.67 25.69
N PRO A 188 -1.77 12.64 26.13
CA PRO A 188 -1.38 11.91 27.34
C PRO A 188 -2.25 12.22 28.55
N SER A 189 -2.74 11.18 29.22
CA SER A 189 -3.62 11.26 30.38
C SER A 189 -3.25 10.22 31.45
N ALA A 190 -3.91 10.24 32.60
CA ALA A 190 -3.70 9.20 33.62
C ALA A 190 -4.18 7.81 33.17
N ALA A 191 -5.18 7.76 32.28
CA ALA A 191 -5.72 6.51 31.73
C ALA A 191 -4.88 6.02 30.54
N VAL A 192 -4.36 6.94 29.73
CA VAL A 192 -3.56 6.67 28.53
C VAL A 192 -2.23 7.46 28.62
N PRO A 193 -1.23 6.96 29.36
CA PRO A 193 -0.04 7.75 29.72
C PRO A 193 0.82 8.23 28.56
N LEU A 194 0.77 7.54 27.41
CA LEU A 194 1.51 7.91 26.21
C LEU A 194 0.69 8.77 25.24
N GLY A 195 -0.61 8.96 25.52
CA GLY A 195 -1.58 9.37 24.51
C GLY A 195 -1.80 8.29 23.46
N ASP A 196 -2.69 8.57 22.52
CA ASP A 196 -2.97 7.67 21.41
C ASP A 196 -3.30 8.45 20.14
N GLN A 197 -2.41 8.36 19.17
CA GLN A 197 -2.49 9.03 17.88
C GLN A 197 -2.64 8.02 16.73
N TYR A 198 -3.10 6.80 17.01
CA TYR A 198 -3.53 5.88 15.97
C TYR A 198 -4.81 6.39 15.30
N ALA A 199 -4.87 6.26 13.98
CA ALA A 199 -6.03 6.60 13.17
C ALA A 199 -6.39 5.43 12.27
N THR A 200 -7.57 4.85 12.46
CA THR A 200 -8.02 3.70 11.66
C THR A 200 -8.11 4.08 10.18
N ARG A 201 -8.48 5.32 9.85
CA ARG A 201 -8.53 5.82 8.47
C ARG A 201 -7.20 5.71 7.70
N HIS A 202 -6.05 5.63 8.38
CA HIS A 202 -4.74 5.43 7.74
C HIS A 202 -4.35 3.94 7.65
N ASN A 203 -5.23 3.04 8.08
CA ASN A 203 -5.03 1.59 8.07
C ASN A 203 -6.05 0.90 7.15
N PRO A 204 -5.73 0.72 5.85
CA PRO A 204 -6.70 0.24 4.88
C PRO A 204 -7.13 -1.20 5.13
N PHE A 205 -6.32 -1.99 5.85
CA PHE A 205 -6.63 -3.38 6.16
C PHE A 205 -7.90 -3.50 7.01
N MET A 206 -8.25 -2.46 7.78
CA MET A 206 -9.44 -2.44 8.61
C MET A 206 -10.71 -2.23 7.80
N TYR A 207 -10.66 -1.96 6.50
CA TYR A 207 -11.85 -1.67 5.70
C TYR A 207 -12.29 -2.83 4.81
N PHE A 208 -11.85 -4.06 5.11
CA PHE A 208 -12.21 -5.24 4.32
C PHE A 208 -12.53 -6.45 5.21
N HIS A 209 -13.72 -7.02 5.07
CA HIS A 209 -14.13 -8.26 5.75
C HIS A 209 -13.25 -9.46 5.39
N SER A 210 -12.56 -9.46 4.25
CA SER A 210 -11.57 -10.52 3.96
C SER A 210 -10.40 -10.52 4.95
N ILE A 211 -10.18 -9.40 5.65
CA ILE A 211 -9.11 -9.21 6.62
C ILE A 211 -9.66 -9.18 8.04
N ILE A 212 -10.59 -8.26 8.37
CA ILE A 212 -11.03 -8.05 9.77
C ILE A 212 -11.77 -9.25 10.37
N ASP A 213 -12.45 -10.06 9.54
CA ASP A 213 -13.11 -11.28 10.00
C ASP A 213 -12.17 -12.50 9.99
N SER A 214 -10.95 -12.34 9.45
CA SER A 214 -9.98 -13.42 9.37
C SER A 214 -9.29 -13.64 10.72
N PRO A 215 -9.13 -14.89 11.18
CA PRO A 215 -8.50 -15.18 12.47
C PRO A 215 -7.01 -14.78 12.54
N ASP A 216 -6.37 -14.49 11.41
CA ASP A 216 -4.97 -14.06 11.33
C ASP A 216 -4.79 -12.53 11.31
N CYS A 217 -5.86 -11.73 11.33
CA CYS A 217 -5.76 -10.26 11.28
C CYS A 217 -4.82 -9.71 12.37
N GLY A 218 -4.98 -10.16 13.62
CA GLY A 218 -4.15 -9.72 14.75
C GLY A 218 -2.67 -10.19 14.68
N GLN A 219 -2.32 -11.08 13.76
CA GLN A 219 -0.93 -11.47 13.49
C GLN A 219 -0.30 -10.62 12.38
N HIS A 220 -1.13 -10.06 11.48
CA HIS A 220 -0.68 -9.32 10.31
C HIS A 220 -0.70 -7.81 10.53
N VAL A 221 -1.66 -7.28 11.27
CA VAL A 221 -1.84 -5.85 11.51
C VAL A 221 -1.57 -5.55 12.97
N VAL A 222 -0.43 -4.91 13.23
CA VAL A 222 0.13 -4.78 14.59
C VAL A 222 0.68 -3.39 14.83
N ASN A 223 0.91 -3.05 16.10
CA ASN A 223 1.63 -1.83 16.47
C ASN A 223 3.03 -1.78 15.82
N LEU A 224 3.42 -0.60 15.34
CA LEU A 224 4.70 -0.32 14.67
C LEU A 224 5.94 -0.78 15.44
N ASN A 225 5.89 -0.83 16.77
CA ASN A 225 7.00 -1.30 17.60
C ASN A 225 7.41 -2.77 17.32
N ASN A 226 6.52 -3.56 16.70
CA ASN A 226 6.83 -4.93 16.29
C ASN A 226 7.74 -5.00 15.05
N LEU A 227 7.79 -3.96 14.22
CA LEU A 227 8.56 -3.95 12.97
C LEU A 227 10.03 -4.29 13.19
N GLN A 228 10.66 -3.72 14.21
CA GLN A 228 12.08 -3.96 14.47
C GLN A 228 12.40 -5.44 14.78
N ASN A 229 11.46 -6.17 15.39
CA ASN A 229 11.62 -7.60 15.65
C ASN A 229 11.49 -8.41 14.36
N ASP A 230 10.51 -8.08 13.52
CA ASP A 230 10.26 -8.78 12.27
C ASP A 230 11.38 -8.55 11.23
N LEU A 231 12.07 -7.40 11.30
CA LEU A 231 13.23 -7.07 10.46
C LEU A 231 14.52 -7.84 10.79
N GLN A 232 14.55 -8.67 11.85
CA GLN A 232 15.77 -9.35 12.28
C GLN A 232 16.28 -10.44 11.30
N SER A 233 15.40 -10.98 10.45
CA SER A 233 15.77 -12.02 9.49
C SER A 233 14.88 -11.99 8.24
N VAL A 234 15.37 -12.55 7.13
CA VAL A 234 14.58 -12.72 5.90
C VAL A 234 13.30 -13.52 6.14
N SER A 235 13.32 -14.52 7.05
CA SER A 235 12.16 -15.37 7.33
C SER A 235 11.09 -14.73 8.20
N THR A 236 11.44 -13.68 8.95
CA THR A 236 10.50 -12.96 9.84
C THR A 236 9.95 -11.70 9.19
N THR A 237 10.62 -11.17 8.16
CA THR A 237 10.15 -10.01 7.42
C THR A 237 9.15 -10.43 6.35
N ALA A 238 7.99 -9.78 6.30
CA ALA A 238 6.97 -10.09 5.31
C ALA A 238 7.39 -9.64 3.90
N ASN A 239 6.81 -10.24 2.86
CA ASN A 239 7.07 -9.83 1.48
C ASN A 239 6.49 -8.45 1.16
N PHE A 240 5.35 -8.08 1.75
CA PHE A 240 4.78 -6.74 1.69
C PHE A 240 4.61 -6.18 3.10
N ASN A 241 5.08 -4.95 3.32
CA ASN A 241 5.04 -4.28 4.62
C ASN A 241 4.51 -2.87 4.41
N LEU A 242 3.30 -2.58 4.88
CA LEU A 242 2.77 -1.22 4.97
C LEU A 242 3.07 -0.66 6.35
N ILE A 243 3.63 0.55 6.40
CA ILE A 243 4.10 1.21 7.61
C ILE A 243 3.46 2.59 7.66
N THR A 244 2.62 2.78 8.65
CA THR A 244 1.85 4.01 8.82
C THR A 244 2.30 4.67 10.12
N PRO A 245 2.94 5.85 10.08
CA PRO A 245 3.22 6.62 11.28
C PRO A 245 1.92 6.99 12.02
N ASN A 246 2.02 7.34 13.30
CA ASN A 246 0.89 7.94 14.01
C ASN A 246 0.66 9.38 13.52
N LEU A 247 -0.46 10.00 13.92
CA LEU A 247 -0.82 11.36 13.49
C LEU A 247 0.23 12.43 13.77
N CYS A 248 1.13 12.22 14.73
CA CYS A 248 2.19 13.17 15.01
C CYS A 248 3.40 13.04 14.09
N ASP A 249 3.66 11.83 13.60
CA ASP A 249 4.86 11.45 12.87
C ASP A 249 4.63 11.33 11.36
N ASP A 250 3.39 11.42 10.90
CA ASP A 250 3.01 11.21 9.49
C ASP A 250 3.25 12.41 8.58
N GLY A 251 3.37 13.62 9.14
CA GLY A 251 3.63 14.83 8.37
C GLY A 251 2.47 15.83 8.35
N HIS A 252 1.28 15.46 8.83
CA HIS A 252 0.09 16.31 8.78
C HIS A 252 -0.15 17.10 10.07
N ASP A 253 -0.38 16.44 11.21
CA ASP A 253 -0.82 17.15 12.42
C ASP A 253 0.32 18.00 13.00
N ALA A 254 0.06 19.29 13.23
CA ALA A 254 1.00 20.18 13.87
C ALA A 254 0.29 21.34 14.61
N PRO A 255 0.62 21.60 15.90
CA PRO A 255 1.43 20.77 16.79
C PRO A 255 0.68 19.50 17.23
N CYS A 256 1.42 18.47 17.65
CA CYS A 256 0.82 17.22 18.13
C CYS A 256 0.16 17.41 19.50
N VAL A 257 -0.87 16.61 19.80
CA VAL A 257 -1.58 16.63 21.09
C VAL A 257 -0.71 16.23 22.29
N ASN A 258 0.39 15.53 22.04
CA ASN A 258 1.40 15.17 23.03
C ASN A 258 2.48 16.27 23.25
N GLY A 259 2.35 17.41 22.58
CA GLY A 259 3.27 18.55 22.69
C GLY A 259 4.51 18.49 21.79
N GLN A 260 4.67 17.45 20.96
CA GLN A 260 5.71 17.40 19.94
C GLN A 260 5.42 18.34 18.75
N PRO A 261 6.44 18.70 17.93
CA PRO A 261 6.29 19.67 16.86
C PRO A 261 5.25 19.32 15.80
N GLY A 262 5.17 18.04 15.42
CA GLY A 262 4.30 17.58 14.34
C GLY A 262 4.80 17.95 12.95
N GLY A 263 3.93 17.75 11.97
CA GLY A 263 4.15 18.10 10.57
C GLY A 263 5.38 17.43 9.95
N LEU A 264 5.88 17.99 8.85
CA LEU A 264 7.13 17.53 8.20
C LEU A 264 8.36 17.51 9.13
N THR A 265 8.36 18.23 10.25
CA THR A 265 9.46 18.17 11.22
C THR A 265 9.50 16.82 11.93
N SER A 266 8.35 16.35 12.43
CA SER A 266 8.24 15.02 13.03
C SER A 266 8.43 13.91 12.00
N ALA A 267 7.83 14.04 10.80
CA ALA A 267 8.02 13.07 9.73
C ALA A 267 9.50 12.92 9.32
N ASN A 268 10.25 14.02 9.31
CA ASN A 268 11.70 13.96 9.08
C ASN A 268 12.41 13.10 10.14
N THR A 269 12.09 13.29 11.42
CA THR A 269 12.68 12.53 12.52
C THR A 269 12.25 11.07 12.49
N PHE A 270 10.98 10.80 12.17
CA PHE A 270 10.46 9.45 11.96
C PHE A 270 11.27 8.70 10.88
N LEU A 271 11.44 9.32 9.71
CA LEU A 271 12.20 8.72 8.61
C LEU A 271 13.69 8.54 8.96
N GLN A 272 14.30 9.49 9.65
CA GLN A 272 15.69 9.39 10.12
C GLN A 272 15.92 8.19 11.04
N LYS A 273 14.88 7.75 11.77
CA LYS A 273 14.93 6.53 12.59
C LYS A 273 14.66 5.29 11.76
N TRP A 274 13.53 5.23 11.07
CA TRP A 274 13.02 3.98 10.51
C TRP A 274 13.67 3.56 9.20
N VAL A 275 14.03 4.52 8.33
CA VAL A 275 14.63 4.18 7.04
C VAL A 275 15.99 3.47 7.21
N PRO A 276 16.91 3.92 8.09
CA PRO A 276 18.13 3.16 8.37
C PRO A 276 17.87 1.76 8.95
N ILE A 277 16.87 1.59 9.82
CA ILE A 277 16.52 0.28 10.40
C ILE A 277 16.02 -0.67 9.30
N ILE A 278 15.13 -0.21 8.43
CA ILE A 278 14.58 -0.99 7.32
C ILE A 278 15.68 -1.34 6.32
N THR A 279 16.45 -0.35 5.87
CA THR A 279 17.46 -0.53 4.80
C THR A 279 18.66 -1.37 5.25
N ALA A 280 18.92 -1.44 6.56
CA ALA A 280 19.93 -2.34 7.14
C ALA A 280 19.43 -3.78 7.35
N SER A 281 18.12 -4.05 7.22
CA SER A 281 17.56 -5.39 7.46
C SER A 281 18.04 -6.42 6.43
N PRO A 282 18.18 -7.71 6.82
CA PRO A 282 18.61 -8.76 5.90
C PRO A 282 17.68 -8.92 4.69
N ALA A 283 16.37 -8.78 4.88
CA ALA A 283 15.37 -8.86 3.81
C ALA A 283 15.54 -7.73 2.79
N PHE A 284 15.70 -6.49 3.27
CA PHE A 284 15.90 -5.35 2.39
C PHE A 284 17.20 -5.45 1.58
N GLN A 285 18.31 -5.81 2.24
CA GLN A 285 19.61 -5.95 1.56
C GLN A 285 19.60 -7.07 0.50
N LYS A 286 18.80 -8.12 0.73
CA LYS A 286 18.67 -9.23 -0.20
C LYS A 286 17.99 -8.80 -1.49
N ASP A 287 16.81 -8.20 -1.41
CA ASP A 287 15.93 -7.94 -2.57
C ASP A 287 14.79 -6.94 -2.24
N GLY A 288 15.13 -5.89 -1.48
CA GLY A 288 14.20 -4.87 -0.99
C GLY A 288 13.90 -3.72 -1.94
N LEU A 289 12.66 -3.24 -1.87
CA LEU A 289 12.20 -1.94 -2.37
C LEU A 289 11.51 -1.19 -1.23
N LEU A 290 11.93 0.04 -0.96
CA LEU A 290 11.25 0.95 -0.04
C LEU A 290 10.63 2.08 -0.86
N ILE A 291 9.33 2.29 -0.68
CA ILE A 291 8.55 3.37 -1.27
C ILE A 291 8.16 4.29 -0.11
N ILE A 292 8.44 5.58 -0.23
CA ILE A 292 8.00 6.62 0.69
C ILE A 292 7.13 7.58 -0.11
N ASN A 293 5.82 7.54 0.13
CA ASN A 293 4.82 8.38 -0.54
C ASN A 293 4.05 9.20 0.50
N PHE A 294 3.15 10.03 0.00
CA PHE A 294 2.08 10.63 0.78
C PHE A 294 0.73 10.15 0.22
N ASP A 295 -0.32 10.13 1.04
CA ASP A 295 -1.70 9.87 0.63
C ASP A 295 -2.22 10.92 -0.37
N GLU A 296 -2.16 12.21 -0.04
CA GLU A 296 -2.59 13.30 -0.89
C GLU A 296 -1.81 14.60 -0.60
N SER A 297 -2.05 15.58 -1.46
CA SER A 297 -1.57 16.95 -1.28
C SER A 297 -2.42 17.67 -0.24
N SER A 298 -1.87 18.73 0.36
CA SER A 298 -2.65 19.67 1.17
C SER A 298 -3.63 20.50 0.32
N TYR A 299 -4.50 21.27 0.98
CA TYR A 299 -5.46 22.15 0.34
C TYR A 299 -4.80 23.16 -0.62
N ALA A 300 -5.52 23.53 -1.68
CA ALA A 300 -5.07 24.54 -2.64
C ALA A 300 -5.28 25.97 -2.12
N THR A 301 -6.41 26.21 -1.43
CA THR A 301 -6.71 27.52 -0.82
C THR A 301 -7.47 27.38 0.49
N VAL A 302 -7.22 28.29 1.43
CA VAL A 302 -8.03 28.46 2.65
C VAL A 302 -8.57 29.88 2.68
N THR A 303 -9.88 30.00 2.89
CA THR A 303 -10.52 31.28 3.20
C THR A 303 -11.05 31.22 4.62
N GLN A 304 -10.52 32.07 5.50
CA GLN A 304 -11.00 32.16 6.89
C GLN A 304 -12.01 33.29 7.04
N SER A 305 -13.05 33.04 7.83
CA SER A 305 -14.07 34.00 8.22
C SER A 305 -14.36 33.91 9.72
N ALA A 306 -15.10 34.88 10.26
CA ALA A 306 -15.50 34.86 11.67
C ALA A 306 -16.43 33.68 12.03
N SER A 307 -17.07 33.06 11.03
CA SER A 307 -18.05 31.97 11.21
C SER A 307 -17.54 30.60 10.75
N GLY A 308 -16.33 30.51 10.19
CA GLY A 308 -15.87 29.28 9.56
C GLY A 308 -14.66 29.42 8.66
N GLU A 309 -14.18 28.27 8.20
CA GLU A 309 -13.08 28.13 7.25
C GLU A 309 -13.55 27.36 6.02
N ASP A 310 -13.16 27.84 4.83
CA ASP A 310 -13.41 27.16 3.56
C ASP A 310 -12.07 26.67 3.00
N LEU A 311 -11.88 25.35 2.96
CA LEU A 311 -10.74 24.69 2.35
C LEU A 311 -11.17 24.20 0.96
N VAL A 312 -10.39 24.55 -0.06
CA VAL A 312 -10.64 24.10 -1.44
C VAL A 312 -9.49 23.24 -1.91
N PHE A 313 -9.83 22.06 -2.41
CA PHE A 313 -8.93 21.08 -2.99
C PHE A 313 -9.10 21.07 -4.50
N ALA A 314 -7.98 21.09 -5.24
CA ALA A 314 -8.01 21.23 -6.70
C ALA A 314 -8.42 19.91 -7.38
N GLY A 315 -7.92 18.78 -6.86
CA GLY A 315 -8.30 17.47 -7.38
C GLY A 315 -7.60 17.10 -8.66
N THR A 316 -6.36 17.58 -8.84
CA THR A 316 -5.54 17.24 -9.99
C THR A 316 -5.29 15.75 -9.99
N THR A 317 -5.67 15.15 -11.10
CA THR A 317 -5.46 13.72 -11.40
C THR A 317 -4.24 13.56 -12.31
N CYS A 318 -3.63 12.38 -12.30
CA CYS A 318 -2.69 11.96 -13.33
C CYS A 318 -3.14 10.64 -13.97
N CYS A 319 -2.29 10.07 -14.83
CA CYS A 319 -2.25 8.62 -15.01
C CYS A 319 -3.52 7.99 -15.59
N SER A 320 -4.32 8.78 -16.30
CA SER A 320 -5.64 8.41 -16.80
C SER A 320 -6.60 7.91 -15.71
N GLN A 321 -6.45 8.41 -14.47
CA GLN A 321 -7.36 8.10 -13.37
C GLN A 321 -8.81 8.34 -13.80
N GLN A 322 -9.66 7.35 -13.54
CA GLN A 322 -11.08 7.41 -13.84
C GLN A 322 -11.87 7.88 -12.61
N PRO A 323 -13.02 8.56 -12.80
CA PRO A 323 -13.94 8.77 -11.68
C PRO A 323 -14.48 7.42 -11.18
N GLY A 324 -14.67 7.29 -9.87
CA GLY A 324 -15.31 6.12 -9.27
C GLY A 324 -16.84 6.09 -9.50
N PRO A 325 -17.50 4.92 -9.37
CA PRO A 325 -18.93 4.79 -9.60
C PRO A 325 -19.80 5.34 -8.45
N ASN A 326 -19.20 5.65 -7.29
CA ASN A 326 -19.92 5.92 -6.04
C ASN A 326 -19.86 7.38 -5.59
N LEU A 327 -19.20 8.26 -6.35
CA LEU A 327 -19.11 9.68 -6.06
C LEU A 327 -20.11 10.49 -6.89
N PRO A 328 -20.62 11.62 -6.36
CA PRO A 328 -21.43 12.55 -7.12
C PRO A 328 -20.58 13.34 -8.13
N SER A 329 -21.21 14.27 -8.85
CA SER A 329 -20.50 15.21 -9.70
C SER A 329 -19.78 16.28 -8.90
N PHE A 330 -18.54 16.61 -9.28
CA PHE A 330 -17.76 17.69 -8.70
C PHE A 330 -18.14 19.08 -9.27
N PRO A 331 -17.94 20.18 -8.51
CA PRO A 331 -17.38 20.22 -7.16
C PRO A 331 -18.34 19.69 -6.10
N GLU A 332 -17.79 19.05 -5.08
CA GLU A 332 -18.51 18.57 -3.90
C GLU A 332 -18.05 19.33 -2.66
N THR A 333 -18.99 19.69 -1.78
CA THR A 333 -18.67 20.32 -0.50
C THR A 333 -19.24 19.48 0.64
N SER A 334 -18.37 19.06 1.56
CA SER A 334 -18.77 18.54 2.87
C SER A 334 -18.48 19.59 3.95
N SER A 335 -19.26 19.56 5.04
CA SER A 335 -19.15 20.51 6.14
C SER A 335 -19.00 19.76 7.46
N LEU A 336 -18.04 20.18 8.27
CA LEU A 336 -17.82 19.67 9.62
C LEU A 336 -17.85 20.82 10.64
N ALA A 337 -18.41 20.54 11.82
CA ALA A 337 -18.41 21.49 12.92
C ALA A 337 -17.25 21.16 13.86
N TYR A 338 -16.32 22.10 14.03
CA TYR A 338 -15.16 21.93 14.90
C TYR A 338 -15.00 23.17 15.77
N ASN A 339 -14.88 22.99 17.09
CA ASN A 339 -14.71 24.09 18.06
C ASN A 339 -15.67 25.29 17.88
N GLY A 340 -16.90 25.03 17.45
CA GLY A 340 -17.93 26.06 17.26
C GLY A 340 -17.83 26.86 15.97
N ILE A 341 -16.93 26.49 15.05
CA ILE A 341 -16.88 27.00 13.68
C ILE A 341 -17.31 25.91 12.68
N THR A 342 -17.76 26.32 11.51
CA THR A 342 -18.01 25.41 10.39
C THR A 342 -16.79 25.39 9.48
N ILE A 343 -16.25 24.21 9.21
CA ILE A 343 -15.20 23.99 8.22
C ILE A 343 -15.85 23.35 6.99
N ASN A 344 -15.76 24.00 5.84
CA ASN A 344 -16.22 23.46 4.57
C ASN A 344 -15.04 22.92 3.78
N LEU A 345 -15.12 21.65 3.37
CA LEU A 345 -14.16 20.99 2.51
C LEU A 345 -14.75 20.91 1.12
N THR A 346 -14.25 21.73 0.18
CA THR A 346 -14.72 21.75 -1.20
C THR A 346 -13.71 21.09 -2.12
N LYS A 347 -14.09 19.97 -2.72
CA LYS A 347 -13.27 19.23 -3.67
C LYS A 347 -13.71 19.59 -5.07
N SER A 348 -12.77 20.03 -5.91
CA SER A 348 -13.08 20.45 -7.27
C SER A 348 -13.03 19.28 -8.28
N SER A 349 -12.43 18.17 -7.89
CA SER A 349 -12.25 16.94 -8.68
C SER A 349 -11.85 15.79 -7.74
N TYR A 350 -11.74 14.57 -8.28
CA TYR A 350 -11.51 13.32 -7.54
C TYR A 350 -10.04 12.90 -7.39
N GLY A 351 -9.07 13.65 -7.93
CA GLY A 351 -7.65 13.32 -7.75
C GLY A 351 -7.12 13.80 -6.40
N GLY A 352 -5.93 13.36 -5.99
CA GLY A 352 -5.30 13.79 -4.73
C GLY A 352 -4.17 14.80 -4.85
N ASP A 353 -4.06 15.46 -6.01
CA ASP A 353 -3.02 16.47 -6.28
C ASP A 353 -1.58 15.89 -6.12
N GLN A 354 -0.56 16.74 -6.29
CA GLN A 354 0.83 16.30 -6.46
C GLN A 354 1.60 16.30 -5.13
N THR A 355 2.05 15.11 -4.71
CA THR A 355 2.80 14.90 -3.46
C THR A 355 4.29 14.64 -3.69
N GLY A 356 4.61 13.89 -4.76
CA GLY A 356 5.93 13.29 -4.94
C GLY A 356 6.15 12.03 -4.11
N ALA A 357 7.18 11.28 -4.47
CA ALA A 357 7.60 10.09 -3.72
C ALA A 357 9.11 9.88 -3.82
N VAL A 358 9.67 9.15 -2.87
CA VAL A 358 11.05 8.67 -2.91
C VAL A 358 11.09 7.16 -2.85
N MET A 359 11.90 6.54 -3.70
CA MET A 359 12.07 5.08 -3.72
C MET A 359 13.53 4.70 -3.53
N ILE A 360 13.80 3.78 -2.62
CA ILE A 360 15.14 3.26 -2.33
C ILE A 360 15.18 1.77 -2.64
N SER A 361 16.17 1.35 -3.43
CA SER A 361 16.45 -0.06 -3.69
C SER A 361 17.84 -0.21 -4.31
N LYS A 362 18.47 -1.38 -4.17
CA LYS A 362 19.68 -1.72 -4.94
C LYS A 362 19.44 -1.79 -6.45
N PHE A 363 18.19 -1.91 -6.86
CA PHE A 363 17.76 -1.94 -8.26
C PHE A 363 17.51 -0.54 -8.85
N ILE A 364 17.79 0.51 -8.08
CA ILE A 364 17.68 1.91 -8.47
C ILE A 364 19.07 2.54 -8.37
N LYS A 365 19.52 3.23 -9.42
CA LYS A 365 20.76 4.01 -9.37
C LYS A 365 20.55 5.24 -8.47
N PRO A 366 21.43 5.51 -7.49
CA PRO A 366 21.32 6.71 -6.66
C PRO A 366 21.27 8.01 -7.48
N GLY A 367 20.37 8.92 -7.09
CA GLY A 367 20.13 10.19 -7.77
C GLY A 367 19.25 10.07 -9.02
N THR A 368 18.51 8.98 -9.17
CA THR A 368 17.50 8.83 -10.22
C THR A 368 16.40 9.86 -10.03
N VAL A 369 15.90 10.44 -11.11
CA VAL A 369 14.75 11.35 -11.10
C VAL A 369 13.79 10.88 -12.17
N SER A 370 12.54 10.63 -11.79
CA SER A 370 11.47 10.34 -12.74
C SER A 370 10.45 11.47 -12.79
N SER A 371 10.10 11.85 -14.01
CA SER A 371 8.98 12.74 -14.34
C SER A 371 7.79 11.98 -14.93
N VAL A 372 7.84 10.64 -14.95
CA VAL A 372 6.68 9.83 -15.34
C VAL A 372 5.60 10.01 -14.27
N PRO A 373 4.35 10.33 -14.66
CA PRO A 373 3.27 10.47 -13.71
C PRO A 373 2.88 9.10 -13.14
N TYR A 374 2.79 9.03 -11.81
CA TYR A 374 2.31 7.86 -11.07
C TYR A 374 1.32 8.28 -9.98
N ASN A 375 0.41 7.38 -9.60
CA ASN A 375 -0.44 7.53 -8.41
C ASN A 375 -0.50 6.23 -7.61
N HIS A 376 -1.40 6.12 -6.64
CA HIS A 376 -1.53 4.90 -5.83
C HIS A 376 -1.93 3.67 -6.62
N TYR A 377 -2.75 3.83 -7.67
CA TYR A 377 -3.05 2.73 -8.58
C TYR A 377 -1.81 2.26 -9.35
N SER A 378 -0.93 3.19 -9.79
CA SER A 378 0.37 2.84 -10.37
C SER A 378 1.24 2.08 -9.37
N MET A 379 1.23 2.46 -8.10
CA MET A 379 1.98 1.76 -7.06
C MET A 379 1.47 0.33 -6.87
N LEU A 380 0.16 0.16 -6.71
CA LEU A 380 -0.47 -1.16 -6.57
C LEU A 380 -0.14 -2.04 -7.78
N LYS A 381 -0.32 -1.52 -8.99
CA LYS A 381 0.04 -2.20 -10.25
C LYS A 381 1.49 -2.69 -10.24
N SER A 382 2.42 -1.85 -9.78
CA SER A 382 3.83 -2.18 -9.75
C SER A 382 4.14 -3.31 -8.76
N ILE A 383 3.47 -3.30 -7.60
CA ILE A 383 3.61 -4.34 -6.59
C ILE A 383 3.01 -5.66 -7.10
N GLU A 384 1.85 -5.61 -7.74
CA GLU A 384 1.24 -6.76 -8.41
C GLU A 384 2.17 -7.33 -9.49
N ASP A 385 2.79 -6.48 -10.33
CA ASP A 385 3.74 -6.93 -11.34
C ASP A 385 5.03 -7.55 -10.75
N ILE A 386 5.54 -7.02 -9.63
CA ILE A 386 6.69 -7.58 -8.89
C ILE A 386 6.38 -9.00 -8.40
N PHE A 387 5.17 -9.21 -7.87
CA PHE A 387 4.75 -10.50 -7.34
C PHE A 387 4.07 -11.41 -8.36
N GLN A 388 3.92 -10.95 -9.62
CA GLN A 388 3.22 -11.63 -10.72
C GLN A 388 1.77 -11.96 -10.36
N LEU A 389 1.06 -10.97 -9.84
CA LEU A 389 -0.36 -11.03 -9.48
C LEU A 389 -1.21 -10.39 -10.59
N ASP A 390 -2.50 -10.70 -10.60
CA ASP A 390 -3.47 -9.97 -11.44
C ASP A 390 -3.65 -8.53 -10.94
N HIS A 391 -4.10 -7.61 -11.81
CA HIS A 391 -4.30 -6.22 -11.41
C HIS A 391 -5.69 -5.98 -10.82
N LEU A 392 -5.77 -5.48 -9.59
CA LEU A 392 -7.01 -5.17 -8.89
C LEU A 392 -7.56 -3.80 -9.30
N GLY A 393 -8.87 -3.74 -9.55
CA GLY A 393 -9.59 -2.47 -9.75
C GLY A 393 -8.90 -1.57 -10.78
N TYR A 394 -8.70 -0.31 -10.40
CA TYR A 394 -8.05 0.68 -11.25
C TYR A 394 -6.54 0.48 -11.44
N ALA A 395 -5.88 -0.44 -10.72
CA ALA A 395 -4.52 -0.86 -11.08
C ALA A 395 -4.48 -1.60 -12.45
N GLY A 396 -5.63 -2.17 -12.86
CA GLY A 396 -5.84 -2.82 -14.16
C GLY A 396 -6.35 -1.91 -15.27
N GLN A 397 -6.56 -0.61 -15.00
CA GLN A 397 -7.17 0.29 -15.99
C GLN A 397 -6.27 0.52 -17.22
N ALA A 398 -6.90 0.75 -18.36
CA ALA A 398 -6.16 1.03 -19.60
C ALA A 398 -5.38 2.35 -19.50
N GLY A 399 -4.13 2.33 -19.95
CA GLY A 399 -3.26 3.51 -19.98
C GLY A 399 -2.57 3.85 -18.65
N LEU A 400 -2.87 3.13 -17.56
CA LEU A 400 -2.12 3.24 -16.32
C LEU A 400 -0.77 2.51 -16.45
N VAL A 401 0.30 3.20 -16.05
CA VAL A 401 1.65 2.65 -16.05
C VAL A 401 2.08 2.34 -14.62
N GLY A 402 2.77 1.21 -14.44
CA GLY A 402 3.51 0.89 -13.23
C GLY A 402 4.96 1.37 -13.34
N PHE A 403 5.70 1.31 -12.24
CA PHE A 403 7.10 1.69 -12.14
C PHE A 403 7.93 0.87 -13.14
N GLY A 404 8.67 1.57 -14.01
CA GLY A 404 9.40 0.95 -15.09
C GLY A 404 10.90 1.23 -15.05
N SER A 405 11.51 1.27 -16.22
CA SER A 405 12.94 1.54 -16.41
C SER A 405 13.37 2.95 -15.99
N ASP A 406 12.43 3.87 -15.82
CA ASP A 406 12.65 5.21 -15.26
C ASP A 406 12.89 5.18 -13.74
N ILE A 407 12.36 4.16 -13.05
CA ILE A 407 12.60 3.94 -11.61
C ILE A 407 13.73 2.93 -11.44
N PHE A 408 13.57 1.72 -11.98
CA PHE A 408 14.47 0.60 -11.78
C PHE A 408 15.67 0.65 -12.74
N THR A 409 16.47 1.70 -12.58
CA THR A 409 17.60 2.05 -13.47
C THR A 409 18.84 1.17 -13.28
N ASN A 410 18.78 0.16 -12.39
CA ASN A 410 19.89 -0.75 -12.08
C ASN A 410 19.43 -2.23 -11.99
N LEU A 411 18.41 -2.61 -12.78
CA LEU A 411 17.92 -3.99 -12.91
C LEU A 411 18.68 -4.85 -13.92
#